data_AF-A0AAN9YQJ5-F1
#
_entry.id   AF-A0AAN9YQJ5-F1
#
_cell.length_a   1.000
_cell.length_b   1.000
_cell.length_c   1.000
_cell.angle_alpha   90.00
_cell.angle_beta   90.00
_cell.angle_gamma   90.00
#
_symmetry.space_group_name_H-M   'P 1'
#
loop_
_entity.id
_entity.type
_entity.pdbx_description
1 polymer ?
#
loop_
_entity_poly.entity_id
_entity_poly.type
_entity_poly.pdbx_seq_one_letter_code
_entity_poly.pdbx_strand_id
1 'polypeptide(L)'
;MDPASKPDGEEQAAARSCHCYCCGAERESAEQLALCAGCKTARYCSHACQKQHWKDHKLYCKHVASGGASSVALDASTYWEKIAACDPAARALARAIGIDLAVPSGLAMPMRRLVVTGKDTAENLALFFGSGWRESTRDLHADLRLEVLLAPPPGSPMHKYAEGLRLDAGCPRPWTPRAADADEARHVAKIRAMQDAIRRHVGARGVENLTGQDMQDVLVQQCGSNWVTEYKTYQHAANSMYQGV
;
A
#
# COMPACT_ATOMS: atom_id res chain seq x y z
N MET A 1 49.95 -41.49 -13.83
CA MET A 1 50.51 -40.13 -13.89
C MET A 1 49.60 -39.36 -14.81
N ASP A 2 48.63 -38.66 -14.24
CA ASP A 2 47.77 -37.70 -14.93
C ASP A 2 47.56 -36.54 -13.95
N PRO A 3 47.99 -35.31 -14.26
CA PRO A 3 47.87 -34.19 -13.33
C PRO A 3 46.50 -33.53 -13.45
N ALA A 4 46.00 -33.13 -12.29
CA ALA A 4 44.75 -32.41 -12.10
C ALA A 4 44.73 -31.06 -12.83
N SER A 5 43.69 -30.83 -13.63
CA SER A 5 43.30 -29.50 -14.10
C SER A 5 42.33 -28.89 -13.09
N LYS A 6 42.75 -27.82 -12.42
CA LYS A 6 41.88 -26.93 -11.64
C LYS A 6 41.07 -26.05 -12.60
N PRO A 7 39.78 -25.78 -12.36
CA PRO A 7 39.14 -24.63 -12.97
C PRO A 7 39.38 -23.39 -12.10
N ASP A 8 39.98 -22.38 -12.71
CA ASP A 8 40.13 -21.04 -12.15
C ASP A 8 38.73 -20.43 -11.96
N GLY A 9 38.35 -20.27 -10.69
CA GLY A 9 37.15 -19.54 -10.30
C GLY A 9 37.43 -18.05 -10.34
N GLU A 10 37.29 -17.43 -11.51
CA GLU A 10 37.13 -15.98 -11.61
C GLU A 10 35.73 -15.61 -11.11
N GLU A 11 35.66 -15.31 -9.82
CA GLU A 11 34.50 -14.69 -9.18
C GLU A 11 34.33 -13.25 -9.73
N GLN A 12 33.55 -13.13 -10.80
CA GLN A 12 33.11 -11.85 -11.32
C GLN A 12 32.20 -11.19 -10.27
N ALA A 13 32.80 -10.34 -9.43
CA ALA A 13 32.10 -9.37 -8.63
C ALA A 13 31.28 -8.49 -9.59
N ALA A 14 29.96 -8.71 -9.64
CA ALA A 14 29.04 -7.91 -10.44
C ALA A 14 29.26 -6.43 -10.12
N ALA A 15 29.87 -5.70 -11.05
CA ALA A 15 30.05 -4.27 -10.95
C ALA A 15 28.67 -3.66 -10.70
N ARG A 16 28.48 -3.07 -9.52
CA ARG A 16 27.23 -2.42 -9.16
C ARG A 16 27.10 -1.19 -10.04
N SER A 17 26.41 -1.33 -11.18
CA SER A 17 26.13 -0.21 -12.06
C SER A 17 25.51 0.93 -11.24
N CYS A 18 26.05 2.13 -11.42
CA CYS A 18 25.59 3.31 -10.73
C CYS A 18 25.11 4.32 -11.78
N HIS A 19 24.00 4.99 -11.51
CA HIS A 19 23.38 5.89 -12.46
C HIS A 19 23.17 7.29 -11.88
N CYS A 20 23.16 8.28 -12.77
CA CYS A 20 22.79 9.63 -12.43
C CYS A 20 21.28 9.71 -12.14
N TYR A 21 20.89 10.27 -11.00
CA TYR A 21 19.48 10.43 -10.61
C TYR A 21 18.71 11.45 -11.47
N CYS A 22 19.40 12.29 -12.24
CA CYS A 22 18.77 13.28 -13.12
C CYS A 22 18.58 12.77 -14.56
N CYS A 23 19.61 12.19 -15.16
CA CYS A 23 19.62 11.84 -16.59
C CYS A 23 19.69 10.34 -16.85
N GLY A 24 19.77 9.49 -15.82
CA GLY A 24 19.85 8.05 -15.95
C GLY A 24 21.18 7.51 -16.48
N ALA A 25 22.13 8.37 -16.85
CA ALA A 25 23.42 7.95 -17.39
C ALA A 25 24.13 6.99 -16.42
N GLU A 26 24.42 5.80 -16.92
CA GLU A 26 25.17 4.76 -16.21
C GLU A 26 26.67 5.08 -16.22
N ARG A 27 27.33 4.70 -15.14
CA ARG A 27 28.77 4.82 -14.93
C ARG A 27 29.31 3.50 -14.40
N GLU A 28 30.51 3.18 -14.84
CA GLU A 28 31.22 1.95 -14.49
C GLU A 28 31.54 1.90 -13.00
N SER A 29 31.84 3.06 -12.41
CA SER A 29 32.13 3.18 -10.98
C SER A 29 31.36 4.33 -10.31
N ALA A 30 30.94 4.10 -9.06
CA ALA A 30 30.23 5.08 -8.25
C ALA A 30 31.05 6.37 -7.99
N GLU A 31 32.37 6.27 -8.11
CA GLU A 31 33.33 7.36 -7.98
C GLU A 31 33.24 8.38 -9.13
N GLN A 32 32.72 7.96 -10.29
CA GLN A 32 32.48 8.84 -11.45
C GLN A 32 31.25 9.74 -11.27
N LEU A 33 30.51 9.60 -10.17
CA LEU A 33 29.33 10.40 -9.87
C LEU A 33 29.51 11.17 -8.56
N ALA A 34 29.17 12.45 -8.57
CA ALA A 34 29.18 13.27 -7.37
C ALA A 34 27.98 12.96 -6.47
N LEU A 35 28.23 12.72 -5.19
CA LEU A 35 27.19 12.58 -4.18
C LEU A 35 26.58 13.94 -3.82
N CYS A 36 25.28 13.97 -3.54
CA CYS A 36 24.66 15.12 -2.93
C CYS A 36 25.29 15.43 -1.56
N ALA A 37 25.82 16.63 -1.37
CA ALA A 37 26.46 17.02 -0.12
C ALA A 37 25.51 17.00 1.10
N GLY A 38 24.19 17.18 0.88
CA GLY A 38 23.19 17.19 1.95
C GLY A 38 22.84 15.79 2.45
N CYS A 39 22.25 14.96 1.59
CA CYS A 39 21.77 13.62 1.98
C CYS A 39 22.77 12.49 1.77
N LYS A 40 23.86 12.73 1.03
CA LYS A 40 24.89 11.73 0.67
C LYS A 40 24.35 10.44 0.04
N THR A 41 23.15 10.49 -0.55
CA THR A 41 22.46 9.32 -1.10
C THR A 41 22.29 9.42 -2.62
N ALA A 42 21.81 10.56 -3.13
CA ALA A 42 21.66 10.76 -4.57
C ALA A 42 23.00 11.04 -5.25
N ARG A 43 23.19 10.49 -6.46
CA ARG A 43 24.39 10.62 -7.29
C ARG A 43 24.11 11.36 -8.58
N TYR A 44 25.03 12.21 -9.01
CA TYR A 44 24.86 13.06 -10.19
C TYR A 44 26.10 13.09 -11.08
N CYS A 45 25.84 13.21 -12.38
CA CYS A 45 26.85 13.38 -13.42
C CYS A 45 27.66 14.69 -13.25
N SER A 46 27.00 15.72 -12.71
CA SER A 46 27.50 17.09 -12.62
C SER A 46 26.62 17.91 -11.68
N HIS A 47 27.10 19.09 -11.30
CA HIS A 47 26.30 20.05 -10.56
C HIS A 47 25.04 20.52 -11.35
N ALA A 48 25.10 20.51 -12.69
CA ALA A 48 23.93 20.82 -13.52
C ALA A 48 22.84 19.74 -13.38
N CYS A 49 23.22 18.46 -13.45
CA CYS A 49 22.34 17.32 -13.17
C CYS A 49 21.69 17.46 -11.78
N GLN A 50 22.47 17.82 -10.75
CA GLN A 50 21.94 18.04 -9.40
C GLN A 50 20.93 19.19 -9.33
N LYS A 51 21.25 20.34 -9.93
CA LYS A 51 20.37 21.54 -9.92
C LYS A 51 19.05 21.27 -10.64
N GLN A 52 19.08 20.51 -11.73
CA GLN A 52 17.89 20.14 -12.49
C GLN A 52 16.97 19.21 -11.68
N HIS A 53 17.53 18.16 -11.04
CA HIS A 53 16.76 17.23 -10.20
C HIS A 53 16.34 17.83 -8.84
N TRP A 54 16.84 19.01 -8.48
CA TRP A 54 16.60 19.61 -7.15
C TRP A 54 15.11 19.80 -6.82
N LYS A 55 14.26 20.09 -7.82
CA LYS A 55 12.83 20.28 -7.60
C LYS A 55 12.16 19.05 -6.98
N ASP A 56 12.57 17.86 -7.40
CA ASP A 56 12.03 16.59 -6.90
C ASP A 56 12.83 16.08 -5.69
N HIS A 57 14.15 16.28 -5.70
CA HIS A 57 15.03 15.80 -4.64
C HIS A 57 14.97 16.60 -3.34
N LYS A 58 14.61 17.89 -3.38
CA LYS A 58 14.77 18.82 -2.25
C LYS A 58 14.13 18.33 -0.95
N LEU A 59 12.90 17.80 -1.02
CA LEU A 59 12.18 17.33 0.17
C LEU A 59 12.83 16.09 0.77
N TYR A 60 13.14 15.10 -0.07
CA TYR A 60 13.90 13.92 0.36
C TYR A 60 15.27 14.29 0.95
N CYS A 61 15.99 15.22 0.31
CA CYS A 61 17.31 15.66 0.79
C CYS A 61 17.23 16.24 2.21
N LYS A 62 16.25 17.12 2.46
CA LYS A 62 16.02 17.70 3.79
C LYS A 62 15.55 16.65 4.80
N HIS A 63 14.69 15.73 4.39
CA HIS A 63 14.22 14.63 5.23
C HIS A 63 15.39 13.82 5.77
N VAL A 64 16.29 13.35 4.89
CA VAL A 64 17.47 12.59 5.29
C VAL A 64 18.44 13.44 6.12
N ALA A 65 18.72 14.68 5.70
CA ALA A 65 19.67 15.55 6.39
C ALA A 65 19.22 15.93 7.82
N SER A 66 17.91 15.92 8.08
CA SER A 66 17.32 16.24 9.38
C SER A 66 16.92 15.02 10.21
N GLY A 67 17.23 13.80 9.75
CA GLY A 67 16.80 12.57 10.42
C GLY A 67 15.27 12.44 10.50
N GLY A 68 14.54 12.98 9.52
CA GLY A 68 13.09 12.94 9.44
C GLY A 68 12.35 14.13 10.05
N ALA A 69 13.03 14.99 10.82
CA ALA A 69 12.37 16.12 11.49
C ALA A 69 11.68 17.09 10.51
N SER A 70 12.25 17.31 9.32
CA SER A 70 11.68 18.24 8.33
C SER A 70 10.43 17.73 7.63
N SER A 71 10.07 16.46 7.77
CA SER A 71 8.91 15.85 7.10
C SER A 71 7.75 15.54 8.02
N VAL A 72 7.88 15.76 9.34
CA VAL A 72 6.85 15.40 10.33
C VAL A 72 5.52 16.07 10.03
N ALA A 73 5.55 17.31 9.54
CA ALA A 73 4.37 18.10 9.21
C ALA A 73 3.84 17.89 7.78
N LEU A 74 4.46 17.02 6.98
CA LEU A 74 3.97 16.73 5.63
C LEU A 74 2.77 15.79 5.70
N ASP A 75 1.78 16.04 4.85
CA ASP A 75 0.69 15.09 4.66
C ASP A 75 1.21 13.81 3.96
N ALA A 76 0.48 12.71 4.15
CA ALA A 76 0.88 11.40 3.64
C ALA A 76 1.00 11.36 2.10
N SER A 77 0.17 12.12 1.37
CA SER A 77 0.22 12.18 -0.11
C SER A 77 1.49 12.87 -0.56
N THR A 78 1.82 14.02 0.01
CA THR A 78 3.07 14.72 -0.27
C THR A 78 4.28 13.87 0.11
N TYR A 79 4.23 13.16 1.24
CA TYR A 79 5.30 12.26 1.67
C TYR A 79 5.50 11.13 0.65
N TRP A 80 4.42 10.46 0.24
CA TRP A 80 4.45 9.38 -0.74
C TRP A 80 5.09 9.84 -2.07
N GLU A 81 4.60 10.95 -2.61
CA GLU A 81 5.01 11.44 -3.93
C GLU A 81 6.42 12.03 -3.97
N LYS A 82 6.87 12.65 -2.87
CA LYS A 82 8.13 13.43 -2.86
C LYS A 82 9.26 12.79 -2.09
N ILE A 83 8.95 12.06 -1.01
CA ILE A 83 9.96 11.45 -0.14
C ILE A 83 10.06 9.95 -0.45
N ALA A 84 8.97 9.18 -0.32
CA ALA A 84 9.01 7.74 -0.56
C ALA A 84 9.44 7.42 -2.00
N ALA A 85 8.98 8.19 -2.99
CA ALA A 85 9.42 8.06 -4.38
C ALA A 85 10.93 8.29 -4.60
N CYS A 86 11.64 8.92 -3.67
CA CYS A 86 13.09 9.16 -3.73
C CYS A 86 13.91 8.26 -2.79
N ASP A 87 13.26 7.61 -1.82
CA ASP A 87 13.90 6.77 -0.83
C ASP A 87 14.27 5.39 -1.42
N PRO A 88 15.55 4.97 -1.37
CA PRO A 88 15.96 3.66 -1.89
C PRO A 88 15.24 2.47 -1.25
N ALA A 89 14.96 2.51 0.05
CA ALA A 89 14.27 1.45 0.77
C ALA A 89 12.78 1.44 0.39
N ALA A 90 12.14 2.60 0.29
CA ALA A 90 10.75 2.68 -0.17
C ALA A 90 10.61 2.20 -1.62
N ARG A 91 11.55 2.57 -2.51
CA ARG A 91 11.61 2.06 -3.89
C ARG A 91 11.79 0.55 -3.95
N ALA A 92 12.65 -0.01 -3.10
CA ALA A 92 12.84 -1.45 -3.02
C ALA A 92 11.56 -2.16 -2.56
N LEU A 93 10.89 -1.63 -1.53
CA LEU A 93 9.60 -2.15 -1.06
C LEU A 93 8.51 -2.04 -2.12
N ALA A 94 8.39 -0.90 -2.80
CA ALA A 94 7.43 -0.68 -3.88
C ALA A 94 7.61 -1.72 -5.01
N ARG A 95 8.85 -1.97 -5.44
CA ARG A 95 9.14 -3.04 -6.41
C ARG A 95 8.75 -4.41 -5.88
N ALA A 96 9.08 -4.72 -4.63
CA ALA A 96 8.78 -6.02 -4.02
C ALA A 96 7.27 -6.31 -3.93
N ILE A 97 6.45 -5.28 -3.76
CA ILE A 97 4.99 -5.42 -3.69
C ILE A 97 4.28 -5.07 -5.02
N GLY A 98 5.03 -4.87 -6.10
CA GLY A 98 4.49 -4.64 -7.44
C GLY A 98 3.78 -3.29 -7.61
N ILE A 99 4.36 -2.22 -7.07
CA ILE A 99 3.95 -0.82 -7.33
C ILE A 99 4.97 -0.18 -8.26
N ASP A 100 4.46 0.43 -9.32
CA ASP A 100 5.23 1.36 -10.13
C ASP A 100 5.12 2.78 -9.56
N LEU A 101 6.22 3.27 -8.97
CA LEU A 101 6.32 4.61 -8.41
C LEU A 101 6.29 5.72 -9.47
N ALA A 102 6.43 5.39 -10.76
CA ALA A 102 6.28 6.34 -11.86
C ALA A 102 4.81 6.70 -12.15
N VAL A 103 3.86 5.92 -11.64
CA VAL A 103 2.43 6.11 -11.89
C VAL A 103 1.76 6.71 -10.66
N PRO A 104 1.18 7.93 -10.77
CA PRO A 104 0.36 8.50 -9.70
C PRO A 104 -0.80 7.57 -9.38
N SER A 105 -0.88 7.13 -8.13
CA SER A 105 -1.82 6.08 -7.70
C SER A 105 -2.62 6.43 -6.44
N GLY A 106 -2.47 7.66 -5.95
CA GLY A 106 -3.02 8.09 -4.66
C GLY A 106 -2.48 7.26 -3.49
N LEU A 107 -3.17 7.32 -2.34
CA LEU A 107 -2.79 6.56 -1.14
C LEU A 107 -3.44 5.18 -1.06
N ALA A 108 -4.61 4.99 -1.68
CA ALA A 108 -5.37 3.75 -1.59
C ALA A 108 -4.63 2.56 -2.21
N MET A 109 -4.06 2.73 -3.40
CA MET A 109 -3.32 1.66 -4.07
C MET A 109 -2.09 1.19 -3.29
N PRO A 110 -1.14 2.07 -2.88
CA PRO A 110 0.01 1.63 -2.10
C PRO A 110 -0.38 1.03 -0.75
N MET A 111 -1.36 1.60 -0.05
CA MET A 111 -1.86 1.07 1.21
C MET A 111 -2.46 -0.34 1.03
N ARG A 112 -3.31 -0.51 0.02
CA ARG A 112 -3.90 -1.81 -0.32
C ARG A 112 -2.82 -2.82 -0.64
N ARG A 113 -1.79 -2.42 -1.38
CA ARG A 113 -0.70 -3.31 -1.78
C ARG A 113 0.13 -3.81 -0.59
N LEU A 114 0.37 -2.95 0.40
CA LEU A 114 0.96 -3.37 1.66
C LEU A 114 0.08 -4.39 2.39
N VAL A 115 -1.24 -4.17 2.44
CA VAL A 115 -2.18 -5.08 3.11
C VAL A 115 -2.25 -6.45 2.44
N VAL A 116 -2.47 -6.51 1.13
CA VAL A 116 -2.64 -7.80 0.41
C VAL A 116 -1.36 -8.63 0.37
N THR A 117 -0.19 -8.00 0.50
CA THR A 117 1.11 -8.68 0.57
C THR A 117 1.56 -8.96 2.01
N GLY A 118 0.79 -8.53 3.03
CA GLY A 118 1.12 -8.68 4.44
C GLY A 118 2.35 -7.86 4.87
N LYS A 119 2.65 -6.79 4.13
CA LYS A 119 3.76 -5.86 4.37
C LYS A 119 3.32 -4.57 5.07
N ASP A 120 2.09 -4.48 5.55
CA ASP A 120 1.53 -3.33 6.27
C ASP A 120 2.01 -3.20 7.73
N THR A 121 3.32 -3.35 7.96
CA THR A 121 3.93 -3.10 9.28
C THR A 121 4.02 -1.59 9.55
N ALA A 122 4.13 -1.20 10.82
CA ALA A 122 4.25 0.21 11.19
C ALA A 122 5.46 0.89 10.52
N GLU A 123 6.56 0.15 10.36
CA GLU A 123 7.79 0.62 9.71
C GLU A 123 7.57 0.85 8.21
N ASN A 124 6.93 -0.10 7.53
CA ASN A 124 6.65 0.03 6.09
C ASN A 124 5.60 1.12 5.81
N LEU A 125 4.60 1.27 6.68
CA LEU A 125 3.63 2.34 6.60
C LEU A 125 4.30 3.71 6.81
N ALA A 126 5.19 3.82 7.79
CA ALA A 126 5.98 5.04 7.98
C ALA A 126 6.93 5.33 6.82
N LEU A 127 7.50 4.28 6.20
CA LEU A 127 8.38 4.39 5.04
C LEU A 127 7.64 4.91 3.80
N PHE A 128 6.35 4.62 3.65
CA PHE A 128 5.53 5.08 2.50
C PHE A 128 4.80 6.39 2.75
N PHE A 129 4.34 6.61 3.99
CA PHE A 129 3.37 7.67 4.32
C PHE A 129 3.88 8.64 5.40
N GLY A 130 5.12 8.47 5.85
CA GLY A 130 5.75 9.29 6.87
C GLY A 130 5.40 8.84 8.30
N SER A 131 6.15 9.34 9.28
CA SER A 131 5.95 8.97 10.70
C SER A 131 4.58 9.36 11.26
N GLY A 132 3.94 10.39 10.67
CA GLY A 132 2.59 10.87 11.03
C GLY A 132 1.45 10.13 10.33
N TRP A 133 1.70 9.02 9.62
CA TRP A 133 0.68 8.33 8.82
C TRP A 133 -0.60 7.98 9.59
N ARG A 134 -0.48 7.71 10.91
CA ARG A 134 -1.61 7.34 11.77
C ARG A 134 -2.68 8.42 11.89
N GLU A 135 -2.34 9.68 11.67
CA GLU A 135 -3.30 10.78 11.75
C GLU A 135 -4.12 10.92 10.47
N SER A 136 -3.52 10.60 9.32
CA SER A 136 -4.12 10.85 7.99
C SER A 136 -4.62 9.61 7.27
N THR A 137 -4.08 8.43 7.57
CA THR A 137 -4.31 7.20 6.78
C THR A 137 -4.75 5.99 7.60
N ARG A 138 -4.95 6.14 8.92
CA ARG A 138 -5.37 5.05 9.81
C ARG A 138 -6.70 4.44 9.41
N ASP A 139 -7.70 5.26 9.12
CA ASP A 139 -9.03 4.77 8.76
C ASP A 139 -8.99 4.06 7.41
N LEU A 140 -8.27 4.61 6.43
CA LEU A 140 -8.02 3.95 5.14
C LEU A 140 -7.33 2.59 5.31
N HIS A 141 -6.30 2.50 6.16
CA HIS A 141 -5.62 1.24 6.47
C HIS A 141 -6.58 0.23 7.12
N ALA A 142 -7.37 0.67 8.11
CA ALA A 142 -8.33 -0.19 8.80
C ALA A 142 -9.43 -0.72 7.85
N ASP A 143 -9.98 0.14 7.00
CA ASP A 143 -11.01 -0.25 6.03
C ASP A 143 -10.47 -1.26 5.01
N LEU A 144 -9.27 -1.03 4.48
CA LEU A 144 -8.60 -1.97 3.56
C LEU A 144 -8.25 -3.29 4.23
N ARG A 145 -7.87 -3.27 5.51
CA ARG A 145 -7.66 -4.48 6.32
C ARG A 145 -8.93 -5.30 6.45
N LEU A 146 -10.04 -4.66 6.80
CA LEU A 146 -11.34 -5.31 6.89
C LEU A 146 -11.78 -5.88 5.54
N GLU A 147 -11.65 -5.11 4.45
CA GLU A 147 -11.97 -5.59 3.10
C GLU A 147 -11.17 -6.86 2.75
N VAL A 148 -9.86 -6.84 2.92
CA VAL A 148 -9.00 -7.97 2.54
C VAL A 148 -9.28 -9.20 3.41
N LEU A 149 -9.54 -9.02 4.70
CA LEU A 149 -9.93 -10.11 5.60
C LEU A 149 -11.33 -10.67 5.31
N LEU A 150 -12.26 -9.84 4.85
CA LEU A 150 -13.59 -10.25 4.43
C LEU A 150 -13.57 -11.04 3.11
N ALA A 151 -12.53 -10.89 2.29
CA ALA A 151 -12.37 -11.56 1.01
C ALA A 151 -13.67 -11.51 0.17
N PRO A 152 -14.16 -10.30 -0.18
CA PRO A 152 -15.42 -10.13 -0.87
C PRO A 152 -15.41 -10.88 -2.21
N PRO A 153 -16.48 -11.65 -2.54
CA PRO A 153 -16.52 -12.45 -3.75
C PRO A 153 -16.59 -11.57 -5.01
N PRO A 154 -16.12 -12.06 -6.17
CA PRO A 154 -16.37 -11.41 -7.46
C PRO A 154 -17.87 -11.17 -7.65
N GLY A 155 -18.26 -9.95 -8.00
CA GLY A 155 -19.67 -9.54 -8.14
C GLY A 155 -20.32 -8.96 -6.87
N SER A 156 -19.53 -8.75 -5.82
CA SER A 156 -19.92 -7.88 -4.71
C SER A 156 -19.61 -6.40 -5.04
N PRO A 157 -20.37 -5.42 -4.51
CA PRO A 157 -20.08 -4.00 -4.71
C PRO A 157 -18.65 -3.61 -4.34
N MET A 158 -18.11 -4.17 -3.25
CA MET A 158 -16.75 -3.92 -2.78
C MET A 158 -15.70 -4.45 -3.76
N HIS A 159 -15.89 -5.67 -4.29
CA HIS A 159 -15.02 -6.21 -5.32
C HIS A 159 -15.06 -5.39 -6.61
N LYS A 160 -16.27 -5.01 -7.06
CA LYS A 160 -16.47 -4.19 -8.26
C LYS A 160 -15.86 -2.80 -8.14
N TYR A 161 -15.94 -2.19 -6.96
CA TYR A 161 -15.29 -0.92 -6.68
C TYR A 161 -13.76 -1.02 -6.81
N ALA A 162 -13.15 -2.04 -6.21
CA ALA A 162 -11.72 -2.27 -6.32
C ALA A 162 -11.28 -2.58 -7.76
N GLU A 163 -12.08 -3.35 -8.51
CA GLU A 163 -11.88 -3.65 -9.93
C GLU A 163 -11.96 -2.38 -10.80
N GLY A 164 -13.01 -1.56 -10.63
CA GLY A 164 -13.24 -0.34 -11.41
C GLY A 164 -12.15 0.72 -11.21
N LEU A 165 -11.61 0.83 -10.00
CA LEU A 165 -10.46 1.69 -9.70
C LEU A 165 -9.11 1.04 -10.02
N ARG A 166 -9.10 -0.21 -10.51
CA ARG A 166 -7.90 -0.98 -10.84
C ARG A 166 -6.91 -1.06 -9.68
N LEU A 167 -7.41 -1.10 -8.43
CA LEU A 167 -6.56 -1.07 -7.23
C LEU A 167 -5.64 -2.28 -7.13
N ASP A 168 -6.00 -3.38 -7.78
CA ASP A 168 -5.26 -4.65 -7.80
C ASP A 168 -4.45 -4.87 -9.09
N ALA A 169 -4.41 -3.91 -10.00
CA ALA A 169 -3.63 -4.01 -11.23
C ALA A 169 -2.13 -4.20 -10.91
N GLY A 170 -1.51 -5.19 -11.55
CA GLY A 170 -0.11 -5.55 -11.34
C GLY A 170 0.22 -6.14 -9.95
N CYS A 171 -0.80 -6.46 -9.13
CA CYS A 171 -0.56 -7.01 -7.80
C CYS A 171 0.10 -8.39 -7.89
N PRO A 172 1.20 -8.64 -7.16
CA PRO A 172 1.78 -9.97 -7.04
C PRO A 172 0.74 -10.96 -6.54
N ARG A 173 0.77 -12.17 -7.11
CA ARG A 173 -0.06 -13.31 -6.71
C ARG A 173 0.86 -14.47 -6.30
N PRO A 174 0.46 -15.34 -5.35
CA PRO A 174 -0.78 -15.27 -4.57
C PRO A 174 -0.78 -14.10 -3.58
N TRP A 175 -1.97 -13.68 -3.14
CA TRP A 175 -2.08 -12.72 -2.04
C TRP A 175 -1.71 -13.39 -0.72
N THR A 176 -0.98 -12.68 0.13
CA THR A 176 -0.45 -13.18 1.40
C THR A 176 -0.70 -12.16 2.52
N PRO A 177 -1.96 -11.75 2.77
CA PRO A 177 -2.25 -10.80 3.83
C PRO A 177 -1.89 -11.38 5.19
N ARG A 178 -1.45 -10.51 6.11
CA ARG A 178 -1.22 -10.93 7.51
C ARG A 178 -2.53 -11.37 8.17
N ALA A 179 -2.41 -12.28 9.13
CA ALA A 179 -3.52 -12.71 9.96
C ALA A 179 -4.19 -11.51 10.68
N ALA A 180 -5.48 -11.65 10.96
CA ALA A 180 -6.21 -10.68 11.76
C ALA A 180 -5.66 -10.62 13.19
N ASP A 181 -5.50 -9.43 13.73
CA ASP A 181 -5.35 -9.28 15.18
C ASP A 181 -6.70 -9.48 15.90
N ALA A 182 -6.70 -9.41 17.24
CA ALA A 182 -7.90 -9.64 18.04
C ALA A 182 -9.02 -8.61 17.78
N ASP A 183 -8.67 -7.36 17.44
CA ASP A 183 -9.64 -6.30 17.18
C ASP A 183 -10.22 -6.44 15.77
N GLU A 184 -9.37 -6.67 14.78
CA GLU A 184 -9.75 -7.00 13.41
C GLU A 184 -10.64 -8.24 13.36
N ALA A 185 -10.28 -9.31 14.08
CA ALA A 185 -11.08 -10.53 14.14
C ALA A 185 -12.47 -10.30 14.73
N ARG A 186 -12.58 -9.47 15.79
CA ARG A 186 -13.89 -9.08 16.34
C ARG A 186 -14.73 -8.29 15.34
N HIS A 187 -14.12 -7.33 14.63
CA HIS A 187 -14.84 -6.56 13.61
C HIS A 187 -15.30 -7.44 12.44
N VAL A 188 -14.44 -8.31 11.93
CA VAL A 188 -14.80 -9.27 10.88
C VAL A 188 -15.93 -10.18 11.36
N ALA A 189 -15.86 -10.73 12.56
CA ALA A 189 -16.93 -11.57 13.12
C ALA A 189 -18.26 -10.81 13.23
N LYS A 190 -18.23 -9.54 13.65
CA LYS A 190 -19.41 -8.67 13.71
C LYS A 190 -20.02 -8.45 12.31
N ILE A 191 -19.19 -8.21 11.31
CA ILE A 191 -19.63 -8.04 9.91
C ILE A 191 -20.22 -9.36 9.39
N ARG A 192 -19.61 -10.51 9.67
CA ARG A 192 -20.17 -11.82 9.28
C ARG A 192 -21.54 -12.09 9.92
N ALA A 193 -21.70 -11.79 11.21
CA ALA A 193 -22.99 -11.92 11.88
C ALA A 193 -24.06 -11.02 11.26
N MET A 194 -23.69 -9.81 10.83
CA MET A 194 -24.56 -8.90 10.08
C MET A 194 -24.92 -9.45 8.70
N GLN A 195 -23.96 -10.04 7.96
CA GLN A 195 -24.24 -10.73 6.70
C GLN A 195 -25.26 -11.86 6.88
N ASP A 196 -25.18 -12.62 7.97
CA ASP A 196 -26.15 -13.68 8.28
C ASP A 196 -27.52 -13.12 8.65
N ALA A 197 -27.58 -12.00 9.37
CA ALA A 197 -28.84 -11.30 9.65
C ALA A 197 -29.51 -10.83 8.35
N ILE A 198 -28.74 -10.23 7.43
CA ILE A 198 -29.23 -9.82 6.11
C ILE A 198 -29.78 -11.03 5.34
N ARG A 199 -29.03 -12.16 5.28
CA ARG A 199 -29.48 -13.40 4.62
C ARG A 199 -30.80 -13.92 5.19
N ARG A 200 -30.96 -13.91 6.52
CA ARG A 200 -32.19 -14.35 7.19
C ARG A 200 -33.37 -13.45 6.87
N HIS A 201 -33.16 -12.13 6.82
CA HIS A 201 -34.21 -11.15 6.51
C HIS A 201 -34.70 -11.26 5.06
N VAL A 202 -33.78 -11.35 4.09
CA VAL A 202 -34.18 -11.41 2.67
C VAL A 202 -34.67 -12.79 2.24
N GLY A 203 -34.21 -13.87 2.89
CA GLY A 203 -34.57 -15.24 2.57
C GLY A 203 -34.34 -15.59 1.10
N ALA A 204 -35.35 -16.18 0.46
CA ALA A 204 -35.27 -16.64 -0.93
C ALA A 204 -35.14 -15.51 -1.97
N ARG A 205 -35.43 -14.25 -1.60
CA ARG A 205 -35.26 -13.10 -2.51
C ARG A 205 -33.79 -12.84 -2.85
N GLY A 206 -32.86 -13.26 -2.00
CA GLY A 206 -31.43 -12.97 -2.15
C GLY A 206 -31.10 -11.50 -1.89
N VAL A 207 -29.84 -11.13 -2.08
CA VAL A 207 -29.27 -9.81 -1.67
C VAL A 207 -28.99 -8.86 -2.84
N GLU A 208 -29.40 -9.21 -4.05
CA GLU A 208 -29.13 -8.43 -5.27
C GLU A 208 -29.90 -7.09 -5.29
N ASN A 209 -31.03 -7.00 -4.57
CA ASN A 209 -31.91 -5.83 -4.54
C ASN A 209 -32.23 -5.40 -3.09
N LEU A 210 -31.19 -5.16 -2.28
CA LEU A 210 -31.35 -4.64 -0.92
C LEU A 210 -31.91 -3.21 -0.94
N THR A 211 -33.00 -2.99 -0.21
CA THR A 211 -33.66 -1.67 -0.12
C THR A 211 -33.27 -0.93 1.16
N GLY A 212 -33.58 0.37 1.22
CA GLY A 212 -33.44 1.15 2.46
C GLY A 212 -34.32 0.61 3.60
N GLN A 213 -35.47 0.02 3.28
CA GLN A 213 -36.34 -0.60 4.28
C GLN A 213 -35.72 -1.89 4.83
N ASP A 214 -35.12 -2.73 3.98
CA ASP A 214 -34.43 -3.93 4.42
C ASP A 214 -33.31 -3.62 5.42
N MET A 215 -32.55 -2.56 5.14
CA MET A 215 -31.52 -2.09 6.04
C MET A 215 -32.10 -1.65 7.39
N GLN A 216 -33.17 -0.85 7.38
CA GLN A 216 -33.82 -0.39 8.61
C GLN A 216 -34.33 -1.57 9.43
N ASP A 217 -35.02 -2.52 8.81
CA ASP A 217 -35.59 -3.69 9.47
C ASP A 217 -34.50 -4.55 10.12
N VAL A 218 -33.43 -4.88 9.37
CA VAL A 218 -32.30 -5.66 9.89
C VAL A 218 -31.63 -4.95 11.07
N LEU A 219 -31.37 -3.65 10.94
CA LEU A 219 -30.69 -2.89 11.97
C LEU A 219 -31.54 -2.72 13.24
N VAL A 220 -32.85 -2.47 13.10
CA VAL A 220 -33.76 -2.37 14.24
C VAL A 220 -33.90 -3.70 14.96
N GLN A 221 -34.04 -4.82 14.23
CA GLN A 221 -34.14 -6.16 14.81
C GLN A 221 -32.86 -6.57 15.55
N GLN A 222 -31.69 -6.25 15.01
CA GLN A 222 -30.40 -6.69 15.56
C GLN A 222 -29.87 -5.76 16.67
N CYS A 223 -30.16 -4.46 16.61
CA CYS A 223 -29.43 -3.45 17.39
C CYS A 223 -30.33 -2.46 18.14
N GLY A 224 -31.66 -2.53 17.98
CA GLY A 224 -32.61 -1.67 18.67
C GLY A 224 -32.33 -0.18 18.44
N SER A 225 -32.28 0.61 19.52
CA SER A 225 -32.06 2.07 19.46
C SER A 225 -30.63 2.48 19.07
N ASN A 226 -29.66 1.56 19.02
CA ASN A 226 -28.26 1.84 18.68
C ASN A 226 -27.95 1.64 17.19
N TRP A 227 -28.95 1.58 16.31
CA TRP A 227 -28.75 1.26 14.90
C TRP A 227 -27.83 2.23 14.15
N VAL A 228 -27.76 3.50 14.57
CA VAL A 228 -26.90 4.53 13.94
C VAL A 228 -25.42 4.16 14.05
N THR A 229 -24.99 3.59 15.20
CA THR A 229 -23.59 3.17 15.39
C THR A 229 -23.25 1.91 14.60
N GLU A 230 -24.26 1.17 14.16
CA GLU A 230 -24.15 -0.12 13.46
C GLU A 230 -24.28 0.01 11.95
N TYR A 231 -24.65 1.20 11.47
CA TYR A 231 -24.78 1.51 10.05
C TYR A 231 -23.51 1.17 9.25
N LYS A 232 -22.32 1.55 9.75
CA LYS A 232 -21.05 1.20 9.08
C LYS A 232 -20.85 -0.31 8.97
N THR A 233 -21.18 -1.06 10.03
CA THR A 233 -21.09 -2.53 10.02
C THR A 233 -22.04 -3.14 8.98
N TYR A 234 -23.27 -2.61 8.87
CA TYR A 234 -24.21 -3.01 7.83
C TYR A 234 -23.69 -2.70 6.42
N GLN A 235 -23.15 -1.50 6.19
CA GLN A 235 -22.59 -1.13 4.88
C GLN A 235 -21.45 -2.07 4.48
N HIS A 236 -20.50 -2.36 5.37
CA HIS A 236 -19.44 -3.33 5.10
C HIS A 236 -20.02 -4.72 4.81
N ALA A 237 -21.01 -5.17 5.56
CA ALA A 237 -21.66 -6.46 5.35
C ALA A 237 -22.32 -6.53 3.97
N ALA A 238 -23.22 -5.62 3.65
CA ALA A 238 -23.92 -5.58 2.38
C ALA A 238 -22.96 -5.46 1.19
N ASN A 239 -21.97 -4.56 1.26
CA ASN A 239 -21.03 -4.33 0.16
C ASN A 239 -20.07 -5.50 -0.08
N SER A 240 -19.83 -6.36 0.92
CA SER A 240 -18.97 -7.54 0.79
C SER A 240 -19.73 -8.83 0.49
N MET A 241 -21.04 -8.77 0.30
CA MET A 241 -21.86 -9.90 -0.15
C MET A 241 -21.98 -9.89 -1.68
N TYR A 242 -22.09 -11.07 -2.28
CA TYR A 242 -22.37 -11.19 -3.72
C TYR A 242 -23.75 -10.62 -4.04
N GLN A 243 -23.83 -9.60 -4.91
CA GLN A 243 -25.09 -8.98 -5.32
C GLN A 243 -25.34 -9.10 -6.85
N GLY A 244 -24.53 -9.89 -7.56
CA GLY A 244 -24.67 -10.07 -9.01
C GLY A 244 -24.30 -8.84 -9.85
N VAL A 245 -23.66 -7.83 -9.25
CA VAL A 245 -23.24 -6.57 -9.89
C VAL A 245 -21.89 -6.65 -10.58
#